data_AF-A0A837IBL6-F1
#
_entry.id   AF-A0A837IBL6-F1
#
_cell.length_a   1.000
_cell.length_b   1.000
_cell.length_c   1.000
_cell.angle_alpha   90.00
_cell.angle_beta   90.00
_cell.angle_gamma   90.00
#
_symmetry.space_group_name_H-M   'P 1'
#
loop_
_entity.id
_entity.type
_entity.pdbx_description
1 polymer ?
#
loop_
_entity_poly.entity_id
_entity_poly.type
_entity_poly.pdbx_seq_one_letter_code
_entity_poly.pdbx_strand_id
1 'polypeptide(L)'
;MNIHKILANAVVLTGFILVPFIPFVILSQTTFFPFIVGKNFAFRIVVEIMFSAWVVLAFIDPAYRPKKSWLLGAFVAFISILTISAIFGENPAKSFWSNFERMEGLVTYFHLFAYFIVASTVLTVRDLWRPYLNFHLGAGVIMAVTAFVLTARLVMRNT
;
A
#
# COMPACT_ATOMS: atom_id res chain seq x y z
N MET A 1 25.13 -12.53 14.16
CA MET A 1 23.85 -12.46 13.42
C MET A 1 22.93 -11.50 14.16
N ASN A 2 22.54 -10.37 13.56
CA ASN A 2 21.79 -9.33 14.26
C ASN A 2 20.29 -9.67 14.26
N ILE A 3 19.75 -10.12 15.40
CA ILE A 3 18.35 -10.56 15.53
C ILE A 3 17.35 -9.47 15.13
N HIS A 4 17.67 -8.20 15.43
CA HIS A 4 16.84 -7.05 15.05
C HIS A 4 16.73 -6.90 13.53
N LYS A 5 17.81 -7.17 12.79
CA LYS A 5 17.81 -7.17 11.32
C LYS A 5 16.91 -8.26 10.76
N ILE A 6 16.91 -9.45 11.38
CA ILE A 6 16.07 -10.58 10.94
C ILE A 6 14.60 -10.26 11.18
N LEU A 7 14.25 -9.82 12.39
CA LEU A 7 12.88 -9.48 12.76
C LEU A 7 12.33 -8.34 11.87
N ALA A 8 13.08 -7.26 11.68
CA ALA A 8 12.66 -6.15 10.83
C ALA A 8 12.44 -6.60 9.37
N ASN A 9 13.34 -7.43 8.83
CA ASN A 9 13.14 -8.00 7.48
C ASN A 9 11.91 -8.90 7.41
N ALA A 10 11.66 -9.74 8.41
CA ALA A 10 10.50 -10.62 8.44
C ALA A 10 9.19 -9.81 8.40
N VAL A 11 9.08 -8.79 9.24
CA VAL A 11 7.89 -7.90 9.28
C VAL A 11 7.64 -7.25 7.93
N VAL A 12 8.67 -6.69 7.30
CA VAL A 12 8.53 -6.05 5.98
C VAL A 12 8.10 -7.05 4.91
N LEU A 13 8.69 -8.24 4.88
CA LEU A 13 8.34 -9.28 3.91
C LEU A 13 6.93 -9.81 4.10
N THR A 14 6.47 -9.98 5.35
CA THR A 14 5.08 -10.31 5.65
C THR A 14 4.15 -9.24 5.10
N GLY A 15 4.48 -7.96 5.27
CA GLY A 15 3.70 -6.86 4.69
C GLY A 15 3.61 -6.94 3.17
N PHE A 16 4.71 -7.21 2.47
CA PHE A 16 4.69 -7.42 1.02
C PHE A 16 3.78 -8.59 0.62
N ILE A 17 3.75 -9.68 1.37
CA ILE A 17 2.82 -10.80 1.12
C ILE A 17 1.37 -10.37 1.30
N LEU A 18 1.05 -9.55 2.30
CA LEU A 18 -0.32 -9.12 2.60
C LEU A 18 -0.90 -8.13 1.59
N VAL A 19 -0.09 -7.19 1.07
CA VAL A 19 -0.57 -6.12 0.16
C VAL A 19 -1.37 -6.62 -1.05
N PRO A 20 -0.92 -7.61 -1.84
CA PRO A 20 -1.69 -8.11 -2.98
C PRO A 20 -3.04 -8.73 -2.61
N PHE A 21 -3.27 -9.10 -1.34
CA PHE A 21 -4.54 -9.65 -0.88
C PHE A 21 -5.51 -8.60 -0.31
N ILE A 22 -5.09 -7.34 -0.17
CA ILE A 22 -5.97 -6.26 0.29
C ILE A 22 -7.25 -6.14 -0.56
N PRO A 23 -7.24 -6.30 -1.89
CA PRO A 23 -8.46 -6.25 -2.69
C PRO A 23 -9.54 -7.27 -2.30
N PHE A 24 -9.17 -8.37 -1.64
CA PHE A 24 -10.09 -9.41 -1.15
C PHE A 24 -10.77 -9.01 0.17
N VAL A 25 -10.29 -7.97 0.86
CA VAL A 25 -10.90 -7.47 2.10
C VAL A 25 -12.23 -6.79 1.77
N ILE A 26 -13.32 -7.39 2.23
CA ILE A 26 -14.67 -6.85 2.16
C ILE A 26 -15.20 -6.82 3.59
N LEU A 27 -15.51 -5.64 4.11
CA LEU A 27 -16.13 -5.52 5.43
C LEU A 27 -17.62 -5.87 5.36
N SER A 28 -18.21 -6.16 6.53
CA SER A 28 -19.64 -6.42 6.70
C SER A 28 -20.49 -5.35 5.99
N GLN A 29 -21.63 -5.78 5.43
CA GLN A 29 -22.68 -4.94 4.83
C GLN A 29 -23.22 -3.86 5.79
N THR A 30 -22.93 -3.96 7.09
CA THR A 30 -23.27 -2.95 8.10
C THR A 30 -22.38 -1.71 8.04
N THR A 31 -21.28 -1.73 7.29
CA THR A 31 -20.43 -0.55 7.04
C THR A 31 -20.97 0.22 5.84
N PHE A 32 -21.08 1.54 5.92
CA PHE A 32 -21.68 2.38 4.86
C PHE A 32 -20.94 2.30 3.50
N PHE A 33 -19.63 2.06 3.50
CA PHE A 33 -18.81 1.87 2.29
C PHE A 33 -17.92 0.61 2.40
N PRO A 34 -18.51 -0.60 2.30
CA PRO A 34 -17.85 -1.86 2.66
C PRO A 34 -16.70 -2.23 1.71
N PHE A 35 -16.71 -1.70 0.49
CA PHE A 35 -15.69 -1.95 -0.53
C PHE A 35 -14.52 -0.95 -0.51
N ILE A 36 -14.62 0.12 0.28
CA ILE A 36 -13.67 1.24 0.25
C ILE A 36 -12.95 1.33 1.58
N VAL A 37 -13.73 1.37 2.67
CA VAL A 37 -13.20 1.63 4.01
C VAL A 37 -12.25 0.53 4.48
N GLY A 38 -12.67 -0.72 4.34
CA GLY A 38 -11.85 -1.87 4.78
C GLY A 38 -10.51 -1.97 4.10
N LYS A 39 -10.49 -1.76 2.78
CA LYS A 39 -9.27 -1.87 1.97
C LYS A 39 -8.29 -0.76 2.29
N ASN A 40 -8.77 0.47 2.45
CA ASN A 40 -7.93 1.61 2.79
C ASN A 40 -7.33 1.48 4.18
N PHE A 41 -8.12 1.07 5.20
CA PHE A 41 -7.56 0.81 6.53
C PHE A 41 -6.57 -0.35 6.53
N ALA A 42 -6.89 -1.48 5.87
CA ALA A 42 -5.97 -2.60 5.76
C ALA A 42 -4.64 -2.18 5.12
N PHE A 43 -4.69 -1.42 4.02
CA PHE A 43 -3.49 -0.89 3.37
C PHE A 43 -2.69 0.02 4.29
N ARG A 44 -3.33 1.02 4.91
CA ARG A 44 -2.66 1.98 5.78
C ARG A 44 -1.96 1.29 6.96
N ILE A 45 -2.66 0.37 7.65
CA ILE A 45 -2.11 -0.37 8.79
C ILE A 45 -0.91 -1.22 8.35
N VAL A 46 -1.04 -1.97 7.26
CA VAL A 46 0.06 -2.82 6.76
C VAL A 46 1.27 -1.96 6.41
N VAL A 47 1.07 -0.85 5.70
CA VAL A 47 2.15 0.05 5.30
C VAL A 47 2.79 0.75 6.49
N GLU A 48 2.03 1.16 7.50
CA GLU A 48 2.55 1.80 8.69
C GLU A 48 3.46 0.85 9.49
N ILE A 49 3.06 -0.41 9.63
CA ILE A 49 3.88 -1.48 10.24
C ILE A 49 5.14 -1.73 9.40
N MET A 50 5.00 -1.85 8.08
CA MET A 50 6.13 -2.05 7.16
C MET A 50 7.13 -0.90 7.23
N PHE A 51 6.64 0.34 7.18
CA PHE A 51 7.47 1.53 7.20
C PHE A 51 8.21 1.66 8.54
N SER A 52 7.53 1.41 9.67
CA SER A 52 8.15 1.42 10.99
C SER A 52 9.27 0.37 11.11
N ALA A 53 9.04 -0.85 10.62
CA ALA A 53 10.06 -1.90 10.58
C ALA A 53 11.22 -1.54 9.62
N TRP A 54 10.91 -0.93 8.48
CA TRP A 54 11.91 -0.46 7.52
C TRP A 54 12.79 0.65 8.10
N VAL A 55 12.24 1.60 8.87
CA VAL A 55 13.03 2.64 9.54
C VAL A 55 14.11 2.01 10.42
N VAL A 56 13.75 1.01 11.24
CA VAL A 56 14.70 0.25 12.06
C VAL A 56 15.76 -0.42 11.18
N LEU A 57 15.35 -1.03 10.07
CA LEU A 57 16.25 -1.70 9.15
C LEU A 57 17.24 -0.72 8.47
N ALA A 58 16.77 0.47 8.07
CA ALA A 58 17.57 1.51 7.44
C ALA A 58 18.60 2.15 8.40
N PHE A 59 18.30 2.16 9.71
CA PHE A 59 19.27 2.54 10.74
C PHE A 59 20.35 1.47 10.96
N ILE A 60 19.96 0.18 10.99
CA ILE A 60 20.87 -0.93 11.24
C ILE A 60 21.79 -1.21 10.04
N ASP A 61 21.25 -1.16 8.82
CA ASP A 61 21.98 -1.53 7.61
C ASP A 61 21.83 -0.45 6.53
N PRO A 62 22.92 0.28 6.21
CA PRO A 62 22.91 1.33 5.19
C PRO A 62 22.47 0.86 3.80
N ALA A 63 22.52 -0.45 3.49
CA ALA A 63 22.06 -0.99 2.22
C ALA A 63 20.56 -0.72 1.97
N TYR A 64 19.74 -0.64 3.03
CA TYR A 64 18.29 -0.42 2.95
C TYR A 64 17.89 1.06 2.93
N ARG A 65 18.85 2.00 2.92
CA ARG A 65 18.55 3.43 2.84
C ARG A 65 18.15 3.83 1.41
N PRO A 66 17.26 4.82 1.23
CA PRO A 66 16.89 5.29 -0.10
C PRO A 66 18.11 5.86 -0.81
N LYS A 67 18.38 5.38 -2.02
CA LYS A 67 19.43 5.92 -2.88
C LYS A 67 18.84 7.04 -3.74
N LYS A 68 19.62 8.11 -3.94
CA LYS A 68 19.21 9.22 -4.83
C LYS A 68 18.99 8.68 -6.23
N SER A 69 17.81 8.94 -6.78
CA SER A 69 17.45 8.62 -8.16
C SER A 69 16.47 9.66 -8.68
N TRP A 70 16.41 9.82 -10.00
CA TRP A 70 15.43 10.70 -10.65
C TRP A 70 13.99 10.30 -10.26
N LEU A 71 13.74 9.00 -10.11
CA LEU A 71 12.44 8.49 -9.68
C LEU A 71 12.09 8.93 -8.25
N LEU A 72 13.03 8.80 -7.31
CA LEU A 72 12.83 9.28 -5.94
C LEU A 72 12.57 10.80 -5.93
N GLY A 73 13.34 11.57 -6.70
CA GLY A 73 13.13 13.01 -6.85
C GLY A 73 11.74 13.35 -7.37
N ALA A 74 11.26 12.63 -8.39
CA ALA A 74 9.92 12.82 -8.95
C ALA A 74 8.82 12.54 -7.92
N PHE A 75 8.93 11.45 -7.15
CA PHE A 75 7.95 11.13 -6.10
C PHE A 75 7.97 12.17 -4.96
N VAL A 76 9.14 12.65 -4.54
CA VAL A 76 9.26 13.72 -3.54
C VAL A 76 8.62 15.01 -4.05
N ALA A 77 8.88 15.39 -5.30
CA ALA A 77 8.27 16.56 -5.93
C ALA A 77 6.74 16.41 -6.01
N PHE A 78 6.26 15.24 -6.43
CA PHE A 78 4.83 14.93 -6.50
C PHE A 78 4.12 15.09 -5.15
N ILE A 79 4.65 14.46 -4.09
CA ILE A 79 4.09 14.59 -2.74
C ILE A 79 4.15 16.02 -2.22
N SER A 80 5.23 16.75 -2.53
CA SER A 80 5.38 18.16 -2.13
C SER A 80 4.33 19.04 -2.81
N ILE A 81 4.12 18.87 -4.12
CA ILE A 81 3.10 19.60 -4.88
C ILE A 81 1.70 19.28 -4.36
N LEU A 82 1.39 18.00 -4.12
CA LEU A 82 0.11 17.60 -3.52
C LEU A 82 -0.11 18.22 -2.14
N THR A 83 0.93 18.25 -1.30
CA THR A 83 0.85 18.84 0.04
C THR A 83 0.58 20.34 -0.03
N ILE A 84 1.30 21.07 -0.89
CA ILE A 84 1.09 22.50 -1.13
C ILE A 84 -0.33 22.73 -1.65
N SER A 85 -0.75 21.98 -2.68
CA SER A 85 -2.10 22.09 -3.24
C SER A 85 -3.19 21.79 -2.22
N ALA A 86 -2.97 20.86 -1.28
CA ALA A 86 -3.94 20.55 -0.24
C ALA A 86 -4.05 21.67 0.80
N ILE A 87 -2.94 22.29 1.19
CA ILE A 87 -2.90 23.39 2.17
C ILE A 87 -3.56 24.66 1.60
N PHE A 88 -3.33 24.96 0.32
CA PHE A 88 -3.89 26.13 -0.35
C PHE A 88 -5.22 25.84 -1.08
N GLY A 89 -5.78 24.65 -0.92
CA GLY A 89 -7.06 24.27 -1.51
C GLY A 89 -8.25 24.91 -0.80
N GLU A 90 -9.42 24.90 -1.44
CA GLU A 90 -10.68 25.44 -0.91
C GLU A 90 -11.04 24.88 0.47
N ASN A 91 -10.80 23.58 0.69
CA ASN A 91 -11.02 22.93 1.97
C ASN A 91 -9.81 22.05 2.35
N PRO A 92 -8.82 22.60 3.08
CA PRO A 92 -7.59 21.88 3.41
C PRO A 92 -7.82 20.64 4.26
N ALA A 93 -8.77 20.69 5.21
CA ALA A 93 -9.10 19.55 6.06
C ALA A 93 -9.66 18.38 5.24
N LYS A 94 -10.56 18.66 4.30
CA LYS A 94 -11.12 17.65 3.40
C LYS A 94 -10.08 17.11 2.43
N SER A 95 -9.17 17.95 1.92
CA SER A 95 -8.05 17.52 1.07
C SER A 95 -7.08 16.60 1.82
N PHE A 96 -6.84 16.88 3.10
CA PHE A 96 -5.93 16.08 3.92
C PHE A 96 -6.52 14.71 4.28
N TRP A 97 -7.74 14.69 4.84
CA TRP A 97 -8.37 13.48 5.38
C TRP A 97 -9.20 12.69 4.36
N SER A 98 -9.72 13.35 3.32
CA SER A 98 -10.80 12.85 2.47
C SER A 98 -12.10 12.57 3.28
N ASN A 99 -13.09 11.98 2.62
CA ASN A 99 -14.26 11.35 3.23
C ASN A 99 -14.16 9.82 3.17
N PHE A 100 -15.10 9.12 3.81
CA PHE A 100 -15.17 7.66 3.81
C PHE A 100 -15.59 7.04 2.48
N GLU A 101 -16.26 7.82 1.62
CA GLU A 101 -16.68 7.38 0.29
C GLU A 101 -15.48 7.13 -0.63
N ARG A 102 -14.41 7.91 -0.51
CA ARG A 102 -13.23 7.78 -1.39
C ARG A 102 -11.99 7.34 -0.64
N MET A 103 -11.80 7.86 0.57
CA MET A 103 -10.59 7.68 1.38
C MET A 103 -9.26 8.01 0.67
N GLU A 104 -9.29 8.82 -0.39
CA GLU A 104 -8.12 9.23 -1.18
C GLU A 104 -7.63 10.65 -0.80
N GLY A 105 -7.37 10.85 0.49
CA GLY A 105 -6.79 12.12 0.99
C GLY A 105 -5.26 12.14 0.91
N LEU A 106 -4.65 13.26 1.27
CA LEU A 106 -3.18 13.40 1.38
C LEU A 106 -2.57 12.30 2.26
N VAL A 107 -3.28 11.87 3.31
CA VAL A 107 -2.87 10.73 4.15
C VAL A 107 -2.59 9.46 3.31
N THR A 108 -3.44 9.13 2.35
CA THR A 108 -3.22 7.96 1.48
C THR A 108 -1.99 8.14 0.61
N TYR A 109 -1.76 9.34 0.07
CA TYR A 109 -0.56 9.63 -0.71
C TYR A 109 0.74 9.51 0.11
N PHE A 110 0.73 9.92 1.39
CA PHE A 110 1.87 9.68 2.27
C PHE A 110 2.12 8.18 2.51
N HIS A 111 1.07 7.38 2.67
CA HIS A 111 1.23 5.92 2.78
C HIS A 111 1.73 5.30 1.48
N LEU A 112 1.24 5.74 0.32
CA LEU A 112 1.76 5.29 -0.99
C LEU A 112 3.24 5.64 -1.15
N PHE A 113 3.65 6.84 -0.72
CA PHE A 113 5.06 7.24 -0.73
C PHE A 113 5.90 6.41 0.25
N ALA A 114 5.42 6.18 1.47
CA ALA A 114 6.07 5.30 2.44
C ALA A 114 6.26 3.89 1.87
N TYR A 115 5.21 3.31 1.30
CA TYR A 115 5.26 2.00 0.64
C TYR A 115 6.25 1.99 -0.53
N PHE A 116 6.29 3.03 -1.36
CA PHE A 116 7.30 3.20 -2.42
C PHE A 116 8.73 3.18 -1.87
N ILE A 117 9.00 3.87 -0.77
CA ILE A 117 10.32 3.87 -0.13
C ILE A 117 10.70 2.47 0.35
N VAL A 118 9.79 1.76 1.02
CA VAL A 118 10.04 0.40 1.50
C VAL A 118 10.25 -0.56 0.32
N ALA A 119 9.42 -0.49 -0.73
CA ALA A 119 9.53 -1.32 -1.93
C ALA A 119 10.84 -1.06 -2.69
N SER A 120 11.15 0.20 -2.99
CA SER A 120 12.34 0.60 -3.74
C SER A 120 13.66 0.23 -3.08
N THR A 121 13.68 0.13 -1.76
CA THR A 121 14.88 -0.24 -1.00
C THR A 121 14.94 -1.75 -0.77
N VAL A 122 13.92 -2.32 -0.13
CA VAL A 122 13.95 -3.71 0.34
C VAL A 122 13.89 -4.72 -0.80
N LEU A 123 13.00 -4.52 -1.79
CA LEU A 123 12.90 -5.44 -2.93
C LEU A 123 14.16 -5.40 -3.80
N THR A 124 14.83 -4.25 -3.87
CA THR A 124 16.10 -4.10 -4.60
C THR A 124 17.24 -4.80 -3.87
N VAL A 125 17.40 -4.57 -2.55
CA VAL A 125 18.47 -5.19 -1.76
C VAL A 125 18.33 -6.71 -1.71
N ARG A 126 17.10 -7.22 -1.70
CA ARG A 126 16.80 -8.66 -1.62
C ARG A 126 16.66 -9.33 -2.99
N ASP A 127 16.75 -8.58 -4.08
CA ASP A 127 16.50 -9.03 -5.45
C ASP A 127 15.12 -9.72 -5.63
N LEU A 128 14.07 -9.12 -5.06
CA LEU A 128 12.72 -9.69 -5.00
C LEU A 128 11.71 -9.03 -5.95
N TRP A 129 12.13 -8.10 -6.81
CA TRP A 129 11.21 -7.40 -7.72
C TRP A 129 10.43 -8.35 -8.63
N ARG A 130 11.12 -9.25 -9.34
CA ARG A 130 10.48 -10.23 -10.23
C ARG A 130 9.50 -11.16 -9.49
N PRO A 131 9.89 -11.87 -8.41
CA PRO A 131 8.96 -12.74 -7.71
C PRO A 131 7.80 -11.95 -7.10
N TYR A 132 8.04 -10.71 -6.63
CA TYR A 132 6.99 -9.86 -6.08
C TYR A 132 5.93 -9.45 -7.11
N LEU A 133 6.38 -9.06 -8.31
CA LEU A 133 5.48 -8.72 -9.42
C LEU A 133 4.70 -9.94 -9.90
N ASN A 134 5.35 -11.11 -10.01
CA ASN A 134 4.67 -12.36 -10.34
C ASN A 134 3.61 -12.73 -9.30
N PHE A 135 3.90 -12.50 -8.01
CA PHE A 135 2.96 -12.73 -6.93
C PHE A 135 1.75 -11.78 -7.00
N HIS A 136 1.99 -10.50 -7.30
CA HIS A 136 0.93 -9.53 -7.58
C HIS A 136 0.03 -9.95 -8.75
N LEU A 137 0.65 -10.39 -9.86
CA LEU A 137 -0.08 -10.88 -11.02
C LEU A 137 -0.95 -12.09 -10.66
N GLY A 138 -0.41 -13.06 -9.90
CA GLY A 138 -1.17 -14.21 -9.41
C GLY A 138 -2.39 -13.82 -8.58
N ALA A 139 -2.22 -12.93 -7.60
CA ALA A 139 -3.32 -12.42 -6.79
C ALA A 139 -4.38 -11.68 -7.64
N GLY A 140 -3.94 -10.88 -8.62
CA GLY A 140 -4.81 -10.19 -9.56
C GLY A 140 -5.65 -11.13 -10.43
N VAL A 141 -5.05 -12.21 -10.94
CA VAL A 141 -5.77 -13.25 -11.70
C VAL A 141 -6.84 -13.93 -10.83
N ILE A 142 -6.52 -14.26 -9.59
CA ILE A 142 -7.49 -14.86 -8.65
C ILE A 142 -8.65 -13.89 -8.39
N MET A 143 -8.37 -12.58 -8.21
CA MET A 143 -9.42 -11.57 -8.05
C MET A 143 -10.32 -11.46 -9.28
N ALA A 144 -9.74 -11.48 -10.48
CA ALA A 144 -10.50 -11.43 -11.72
C ALA A 144 -11.43 -12.64 -11.87
N VAL A 145 -10.93 -13.85 -11.59
CA VAL A 145 -11.72 -15.09 -11.64
C VAL A 145 -12.86 -15.06 -10.61
N THR A 146 -12.58 -14.66 -9.37
CA THR A 146 -13.61 -14.59 -8.32
C THR A 146 -14.70 -13.58 -8.65
N ALA A 147 -14.34 -12.40 -9.18
CA ALA A 147 -15.31 -11.40 -9.64
C ALA A 147 -16.19 -11.91 -10.79
N PHE A 148 -15.59 -12.60 -11.77
CA PHE A 148 -16.32 -13.20 -12.88
C PHE A 148 -17.32 -14.25 -12.39
N VAL A 149 -16.89 -15.18 -11.53
CA VAL A 149 -17.75 -16.23 -10.96
C VAL A 149 -18.90 -15.65 -10.14
N LEU A 150 -18.63 -14.63 -9.32
CA LEU A 150 -19.67 -13.96 -8.54
C LEU A 150 -20.71 -13.30 -9.45
N THR A 151 -20.27 -12.62 -10.50
CA THR A 151 -21.16 -11.94 -11.47
C THR A 151 -22.02 -12.95 -12.22
N ALA A 152 -21.44 -14.05 -12.69
CA ALA A 152 -22.18 -15.11 -13.38
C ALA A 152 -23.28 -15.72 -12.48
N ARG A 153 -22.97 -15.96 -11.19
CA ARG A 153 -23.95 -16.46 -10.21
C ARG A 153 -25.11 -15.50 -9.97
N LEU A 154 -24.84 -14.20 -9.94
CA LEU A 154 -25.88 -13.18 -9.77
C LEU A 154 -26.83 -13.12 -10.98
N VAL A 155 -26.28 -13.23 -12.20
CA VAL A 155 -27.09 -13.26 -13.43
C VAL A 155 -28.00 -14.50 -13.44
N MET A 156 -27.46 -15.69 -13.18
CA MET A 156 -28.24 -16.93 -13.17
C MET A 156 -29.31 -16.99 -12.08
N ARG A 157 -29.16 -16.26 -10.97
CA ARG A 157 -30.16 -16.20 -9.89
C ARG A 157 -31.32 -15.26 -10.21
N ASN A 158 -31.12 -14.32 -11.13
CA ASN A 158 -32.10 -13.29 -11.51
C ASN A 158 -32.83 -13.59 -12.84
N THR A 159 -32.52 -14.72 -13.48
CA THR A 159 -33.21 -15.29 -14.66
C THR A 159 -34.01 -16.51 -14.26
#